data_AF-I6ZMI1-F1
#
_entry.id   AF-I6ZMI1-F1
#
_cell.length_a   1.000
_cell.length_b   1.000
_cell.length_c   1.000
_cell.angle_alpha   90.00
_cell.angle_beta   90.00
_cell.angle_gamma   90.00
#
_symmetry.space_group_name_H-M   'P 1'
#
loop_
_entity.id
_entity.type
_entity.pdbx_description
1 polymer ?
#
loop_
_entity_poly.entity_id
_entity_poly.type
_entity_poly.pdbx_seq_one_letter_code
_entity_poly.pdbx_strand_id
1 'polypeptide(L)'
;DPSSVTLFGESAGASSIQLHMMSGLSTGLFHRVIMQSGSVYCPWTFVRDPLERAYQLANHLKLNSTDPCKLVQVLRNVSSYQLTVTQSELMKTEDMDRGFYFPFIPSTELTGTGTNFITGHPDF
;
A
#
# COMPACT_ATOMS: atom_id res chain seq x y z
N ASP A 1 9.88 24.17 16.02
CA ASP A 1 8.70 24.26 16.90
C ASP A 1 7.81 23.05 16.63
N PRO A 2 7.74 22.06 17.55
CA PRO A 2 6.86 20.91 17.42
C PRO A 2 5.38 21.27 17.28
N SER A 3 4.97 22.47 17.73
CA SER A 3 3.59 22.97 17.62
C SER A 3 3.25 23.66 16.28
N SER A 4 4.16 23.60 15.30
CA SER A 4 3.96 24.24 13.99
C SER A 4 4.48 23.39 12.82
N VAL A 5 4.35 22.07 12.94
CA VAL A 5 4.77 21.12 11.89
C VAL A 5 3.77 21.14 10.72
N THR A 6 4.30 21.28 9.50
CA THR A 6 3.57 21.14 8.23
C THR A 6 4.06 19.89 7.53
N LEU A 7 3.14 18.99 7.16
CA LEU A 7 3.45 17.82 6.34
C LEU A 7 3.23 18.17 4.85
N PHE A 8 4.23 17.91 4.02
CA PHE A 8 4.18 18.17 2.57
C PHE A 8 4.40 16.88 1.79
N GLY A 9 3.63 16.68 0.73
CA GLY A 9 3.73 15.49 -0.11
C GLY A 9 3.12 15.71 -1.49
N GLU A 10 3.75 15.09 -2.49
CA GLU A 10 3.35 15.10 -3.89
C GLU A 10 3.06 13.66 -4.35
N SER A 11 2.09 13.46 -5.25
CA SER A 11 1.72 12.15 -5.81
C SER A 11 1.39 11.12 -4.72
N ALA A 12 2.14 10.01 -4.63
CA ALA A 12 2.01 9.04 -3.55
C ALA A 12 2.21 9.68 -2.17
N GLY A 13 3.08 10.69 -2.05
CA GLY A 13 3.28 11.45 -0.82
C GLY A 13 2.04 12.22 -0.38
N ALA A 14 1.30 12.83 -1.30
CA ALA A 14 0.04 13.49 -0.99
C ALA A 14 -1.01 12.50 -0.45
N SER A 15 -1.07 11.32 -1.06
CA SER A 15 -1.97 10.23 -0.62
C SER A 15 -1.57 9.69 0.76
N SER A 16 -0.26 9.55 1.03
CA SER A 16 0.27 9.19 2.35
C SER A 16 -0.12 10.21 3.42
N ILE A 17 -0.07 11.52 3.12
CA ILE A 17 -0.55 12.56 4.05
C ILE A 17 -2.01 12.36 4.39
N GLN A 18 -2.84 12.08 3.39
CA GLN A 18 -4.25 11.84 3.65
C GLN A 18 -4.48 10.58 4.50
N LEU A 19 -3.70 9.51 4.31
CA LEU A 19 -3.71 8.36 5.22
C LEU A 19 -3.28 8.74 6.65
N HIS A 20 -2.26 9.60 6.81
CA HIS A 20 -1.89 10.16 8.12
C HIS A 20 -3.05 10.97 8.74
N MET A 21 -3.80 11.74 7.95
CA MET A 21 -4.96 12.48 8.44
C MET A 21 -6.09 11.57 8.92
N MET A 22 -6.24 10.40 8.32
CA MET A 22 -7.26 9.40 8.69
C MET A 22 -6.84 8.50 9.84
N SER A 23 -5.54 8.27 10.02
CA SER A 23 -5.03 7.37 11.05
C SER A 23 -5.02 8.04 12.42
N GLY A 24 -5.69 7.42 13.38
CA GLY A 24 -5.66 7.85 14.79
C GLY A 24 -4.25 7.89 15.39
N LEU A 25 -3.31 7.13 14.83
CA LEU A 25 -1.90 7.10 15.26
C LEU A 25 -1.13 8.38 14.96
N SER A 26 -1.62 9.21 14.04
CA SER A 26 -0.97 10.47 13.68
C SER A 26 -1.64 11.70 14.31
N THR A 27 -2.62 11.48 15.19
CA THR A 27 -3.35 12.56 15.87
C THR A 27 -2.41 13.47 16.63
N GLY A 28 -2.44 14.77 16.32
CA GLY A 28 -1.65 15.79 17.00
C GLY A 28 -0.18 15.86 16.58
N LEU A 29 0.28 15.05 15.61
CA LEU A 29 1.68 15.06 15.17
C LEU A 29 2.00 16.19 14.17
N PHE A 30 1.01 16.72 13.48
CA PHE A 30 1.14 17.81 12.51
C PHE A 30 -0.05 18.76 12.60
N HIS A 31 0.15 19.99 12.12
CA HIS A 31 -0.78 21.10 12.29
C HIS A 31 -1.30 21.62 10.96
N ARG A 32 -0.55 21.37 9.88
CA ARG A 32 -0.86 21.80 8.52
C ARG A 32 -0.45 20.72 7.54
N VAL A 33 -1.12 20.69 6.40
CA VAL A 33 -0.82 19.76 5.31
C VAL A 33 -0.78 20.52 3.99
N ILE A 34 0.12 20.08 3.10
CA ILE A 34 0.12 20.48 1.70
C ILE A 34 0.17 19.18 0.88
N MET A 35 -0.92 18.92 0.16
CA MET A 35 -1.08 17.75 -0.70
C MET A 35 -1.09 18.20 -2.15
N GLN A 36 -0.19 17.67 -2.97
CA GLN A 36 -0.09 18.01 -4.39
C GLN A 36 -0.28 16.76 -5.26
N SER A 37 -1.19 16.84 -6.23
CA SER A 37 -1.33 15.83 -7.29
C SER A 37 -1.57 14.38 -6.83
N GLY A 38 -2.18 14.18 -5.65
CA GLY A 38 -2.52 12.85 -5.15
C GLY A 38 -3.55 12.87 -4.02
N SER A 39 -4.31 11.79 -3.90
CA SER A 39 -5.30 11.54 -2.85
C SER A 39 -5.58 10.05 -2.73
N VAL A 40 -6.08 9.57 -1.59
CA VAL A 40 -6.49 8.17 -1.38
C VAL A 40 -7.61 7.69 -2.32
N TYR A 41 -8.30 8.61 -3.00
CA TYR A 41 -9.33 8.31 -3.99
C TYR A 41 -8.76 8.02 -5.38
N CYS A 42 -7.45 8.24 -5.58
CA CYS A 42 -6.80 7.90 -6.83
C CYS A 42 -6.68 6.36 -6.95
N PRO A 43 -7.05 5.75 -8.10
CA PRO A 43 -7.05 4.29 -8.26
C PRO A 43 -5.71 3.59 -7.97
N TRP A 44 -4.59 4.31 -8.10
CA TRP A 44 -3.23 3.82 -7.86
C TRP A 44 -2.75 3.96 -6.41
N THR A 45 -3.60 4.38 -5.47
CA THR A 45 -3.19 4.69 -4.08
C THR A 45 -3.69 3.72 -3.03
N PHE A 46 -4.72 2.94 -3.33
CA PHE A 46 -5.28 1.98 -2.40
C PHE A 46 -5.63 0.66 -3.10
N VAL A 47 -5.11 -0.47 -2.60
CA VAL A 47 -5.39 -1.79 -3.19
C VAL A 47 -6.69 -2.35 -2.63
N ARG A 48 -7.52 -2.89 -3.52
CA ARG A 48 -8.78 -3.54 -3.17
C ARG A 48 -8.57 -4.94 -2.60
N ASP A 49 -7.77 -5.75 -3.29
CA ASP A 49 -7.56 -7.17 -2.98
C ASP A 49 -6.08 -7.49 -2.71
N PRO A 50 -5.52 -7.11 -1.54
CA PRO A 50 -4.08 -7.28 -1.26
C PRO A 50 -3.63 -8.75 -1.24
N LEU A 51 -4.49 -9.67 -0.78
CA LEU A 51 -4.18 -11.11 -0.77
C LEU A 51 -4.07 -11.68 -2.19
N GLU A 52 -4.96 -11.28 -3.09
CA GLU A 52 -4.93 -11.70 -4.49
C GLU A 52 -3.61 -11.25 -5.16
N ARG A 53 -3.15 -10.02 -4.87
CA ARG A 53 -1.84 -9.52 -5.35
C ARG A 53 -0.68 -10.35 -4.80
N ALA A 54 -0.72 -10.73 -3.53
CA ALA A 54 0.30 -11.59 -2.92
C ALA A 54 0.33 -12.98 -3.58
N TYR A 55 -0.82 -13.57 -3.88
CA TYR A 55 -0.90 -14.86 -4.57
C TYR A 55 -0.43 -14.76 -6.03
N GLN A 56 -0.74 -13.67 -6.74
CA GLN A 56 -0.24 -13.43 -8.09
C GLN A 56 1.29 -13.36 -8.13
N LEU A 57 1.92 -12.66 -7.18
CA LEU A 57 3.38 -12.63 -7.02
C LEU A 57 3.94 -14.03 -6.74
N ALA A 58 3.35 -14.75 -5.80
CA ALA A 58 3.77 -16.12 -5.46
C ALA A 58 3.71 -17.04 -6.69
N ASN A 59 2.65 -16.94 -7.49
CA ASN A 59 2.50 -17.71 -8.72
C ASN A 59 3.57 -17.36 -9.77
N HIS A 60 3.91 -16.08 -9.95
CA HIS A 60 5.00 -15.66 -10.85
C HIS A 60 6.37 -16.19 -10.38
N LEU A 61 6.57 -16.27 -9.07
CA LEU A 61 7.75 -16.89 -8.45
C LEU A 61 7.69 -18.43 -8.42
N LYS A 62 6.64 -19.03 -9.01
CA LYS A 62 6.40 -20.48 -9.07
C LYS A 62 6.35 -21.14 -7.69
N LEU A 63 5.79 -20.43 -6.72
CA LEU A 63 5.57 -20.94 -5.36
C LEU A 63 4.26 -21.72 -5.29
N ASN A 64 4.35 -23.02 -5.01
CA ASN A 64 3.18 -23.90 -4.91
C ASN A 64 2.60 -23.92 -3.49
N SER A 65 1.97 -22.82 -3.06
CA SER A 65 1.27 -22.76 -1.76
C SER A 65 0.17 -21.70 -1.76
N THR A 66 -0.98 -22.04 -1.18
CA THR A 66 -2.05 -21.08 -0.87
C THR A 66 -2.05 -20.65 0.60
N ASP A 67 -1.21 -21.28 1.42
CA ASP A 67 -1.01 -20.96 2.84
C ASP A 67 -0.16 -19.68 2.99
N PRO A 68 -0.72 -18.58 3.54
CA PRO A 68 -0.02 -17.31 3.69
C PRO A 68 1.24 -17.41 4.54
N CYS A 69 1.26 -18.26 5.57
CA CYS A 69 2.43 -18.42 6.45
C CYS A 69 3.60 -19.04 5.68
N LYS A 70 3.33 -20.07 4.87
CA LYS A 70 4.34 -20.69 4.00
C LYS A 70 4.83 -19.72 2.93
N LEU A 71 3.92 -18.96 2.33
CA LEU A 71 4.28 -17.94 1.33
C LEU A 71 5.23 -16.90 1.93
N VAL A 72 4.90 -16.33 3.09
CA VAL A 72 5.76 -15.36 3.77
C VAL A 72 7.12 -15.95 4.12
N GLN A 73 7.19 -17.21 4.58
CA GLN A 73 8.46 -17.88 4.87
C GLN A 73 9.36 -17.98 3.63
N VAL A 74 8.79 -18.34 2.48
CA VAL A 74 9.56 -18.45 1.23
C VAL A 74 9.93 -17.08 0.67
N LEU A 75 8.98 -16.14 0.63
CA LEU A 75 9.19 -14.78 0.09
C LEU A 75 10.31 -14.04 0.83
N ARG A 76 10.50 -14.28 2.13
CA ARG A 76 11.63 -13.73 2.92
C ARG A 76 13.01 -14.19 2.45
N ASN A 77 13.10 -15.31 1.75
CA ASN A 77 14.35 -15.85 1.21
C ASN A 77 14.55 -15.49 -0.28
N VAL A 78 13.56 -14.87 -0.93
CA VAL A 78 13.69 -14.39 -2.32
C VAL A 78 14.48 -13.08 -2.30
N SER A 79 15.40 -12.91 -3.25
CA SER A 79 16.19 -11.67 -3.33
C SER A 79 15.28 -10.47 -3.58
N SER A 80 15.63 -9.31 -2.98
CA SER A 80 14.90 -8.06 -3.18
C SER A 80 14.85 -7.65 -4.66
N TYR A 81 15.92 -7.91 -5.41
CA TYR A 81 15.97 -7.68 -6.85
C TYR A 81 14.90 -8.50 -7.58
N GLN A 82 14.84 -9.81 -7.32
CA GLN A 82 13.85 -10.68 -7.94
C GLN A 82 12.43 -10.28 -7.54
N LEU A 83 12.17 -9.96 -6.27
CA LEU A 83 10.87 -9.44 -5.83
C LEU A 83 10.47 -8.16 -6.58
N THR A 84 11.43 -7.26 -6.81
CA THR A 84 11.20 -5.97 -7.49
C THR A 84 10.90 -6.15 -8.98
N VAL A 85 11.64 -7.02 -9.66
CA VAL A 85 11.39 -7.31 -11.08
C VAL A 85 10.06 -8.03 -11.23
N THR A 86 9.82 -9.09 -10.44
CA THR A 86 8.59 -9.88 -10.57
C THR A 86 7.34 -9.08 -10.22
N GLN A 87 7.38 -8.17 -9.25
CA GLN A 87 6.21 -7.32 -8.98
C GLN A 87 5.87 -6.39 -10.17
N SER A 88 6.87 -5.89 -10.91
CA SER A 88 6.62 -5.01 -12.06
C SER A 88 5.92 -5.70 -13.23
N GLU A 89 5.97 -7.04 -13.26
CA GLU A 89 5.35 -7.87 -14.29
C GLU A 89 3.88 -8.19 -13.98
N LEU A 90 3.38 -7.87 -12.78
CA LEU A 90 2.02 -8.23 -12.35
C LEU A 90 0.93 -7.39 -13.00
N MET A 91 1.23 -6.15 -13.37
CA MET A 91 0.23 -5.22 -13.89
C MET A 91 0.00 -5.47 -15.38
N LYS A 92 -1.24 -5.78 -15.76
CA LYS A 92 -1.63 -5.96 -17.16
C LYS A 92 -1.96 -4.62 -17.79
N THR A 93 -1.93 -4.56 -19.13
CA THR A 93 -2.32 -3.35 -19.87
C THR A 93 -3.72 -2.85 -19.46
N GLU A 94 -4.69 -3.75 -19.26
CA GLU A 94 -6.04 -3.35 -18.86
C GLU A 94 -6.09 -2.76 -17.45
N ASP A 95 -5.20 -3.18 -16.55
CA ASP A 95 -5.08 -2.60 -15.21
C ASP A 95 -4.53 -1.17 -15.30
N MET A 96 -3.49 -0.97 -16.13
CA MET A 96 -2.87 0.33 -16.37
C MET A 96 -3.84 1.31 -17.01
N ASP A 97 -4.64 0.86 -17.99
CA ASP A 97 -5.68 1.68 -18.66
C ASP A 97 -6.76 2.15 -17.67
N ARG A 98 -7.00 1.38 -16.61
CA ARG A 98 -7.92 1.73 -15.52
C ARG A 98 -7.27 2.55 -14.40
N GLY A 99 -5.99 2.89 -14.53
CA GLY A 99 -5.24 3.68 -13.55
C GLY A 99 -4.69 2.87 -12.38
N PHE A 100 -4.68 1.54 -12.46
CA PHE A 100 -4.04 0.67 -11.47
C PHE A 100 -2.59 0.43 -11.90
N TYR A 101 -1.67 1.26 -11.39
CA TYR A 101 -0.27 1.22 -11.84
C TYR A 101 0.65 0.34 -11.01
N PHE A 102 0.26 0.02 -9.78
CA PHE A 102 1.15 -0.61 -8.81
C PHE A 102 0.42 -1.76 -8.08
N PRO A 103 1.03 -2.96 -7.97
CA PRO A 103 0.37 -4.11 -7.35
C PRO A 103 0.43 -4.08 -5.81
N PHE A 104 1.45 -3.43 -5.24
CA PHE A 104 1.69 -3.33 -3.81
C PHE A 104 1.67 -1.86 -3.40
N ILE A 105 0.55 -1.44 -2.84
CA ILE A 105 0.21 -0.08 -2.41
C ILE A 105 -0.54 -0.18 -1.08
N PRO A 106 -0.81 0.93 -0.37
CA PRO A 106 -1.57 0.90 0.88
C PRO A 106 -2.86 0.05 0.80
N SER A 107 -3.13 -0.72 1.85
CA SER A 107 -4.30 -1.59 1.99
C SER A 107 -4.88 -1.47 3.39
N THR A 108 -6.16 -1.83 3.55
CA THR A 108 -6.74 -2.02 4.89
C THR A 108 -6.02 -3.15 5.61
N GLU A 109 -5.70 -2.95 6.88
CA GLU A 109 -5.04 -3.94 7.71
C GLU A 109 -6.05 -4.89 8.38
N LEU A 110 -5.61 -6.13 8.62
CA LEU A 110 -6.42 -7.09 9.37
C LEU A 110 -6.52 -6.65 10.83
N THR A 111 -7.75 -6.41 11.30
CA THR A 111 -8.03 -6.03 12.69
C THR A 111 -7.51 -7.08 13.67
N GLY A 112 -6.95 -6.64 14.80
CA GLY A 112 -6.47 -7.52 15.86
C GLY A 112 -5.05 -8.05 15.67
N THR A 113 -4.31 -7.53 14.68
CA THR A 113 -2.90 -7.88 14.43
C THR A 113 -1.90 -6.97 15.15
N GLY A 114 -2.37 -6.00 15.93
CA GLY A 114 -1.56 -5.05 16.68
C GLY A 114 -2.03 -3.62 16.48
N THR A 115 -1.08 -2.69 16.47
CA THR A 115 -1.32 -1.28 16.17
C THR A 115 -1.50 -1.11 14.66
N ASN A 116 -2.75 -0.88 14.23
CA ASN A 116 -3.07 -0.71 12.81
C ASN A 116 -3.12 0.78 12.42
N PHE A 117 -2.45 1.12 11.33
CA PHE A 117 -2.41 2.49 10.79
C PHE A 117 -3.62 2.75 9.88
N ILE A 118 -4.01 1.77 9.06
CA ILE A 118 -5.15 1.84 8.12
C ILE A 118 -6.22 0.83 8.55
N THR A 119 -7.23 1.29 9.28
CA THR A 119 -8.27 0.43 9.87
C THR A 119 -9.53 0.27 9.02
N GLY A 120 -9.65 1.01 7.92
CA GLY A 120 -10.82 0.98 7.02
C GLY A 120 -10.45 1.32 5.58
N HIS A 121 -11.40 1.17 4.66
CA HIS A 121 -11.24 1.63 3.29
C HIS A 121 -11.45 3.15 3.24
N PRO A 122 -10.69 3.93 2.46
CA PRO A 122 -10.84 5.40 2.45
C PRO A 122 -12.20 5.94 2.00
N ASP A 123 -13.03 5.09 1.39
CA ASP A 123 -14.38 5.44 0.93
C ASP A 123 -15.45 5.36 2.05
N PHE A 124 -15.14 4.77 3.22
CA PHE A 124 -16.11 4.50 4.30
C PHE A 124 -15.57 4.84 5.70
#